data_AF-A0A4R6A719-F1
#
_entry.id   AF-A0A4R6A719-F1
#
_cell.length_a   1.000
_cell.length_b   1.000
_cell.length_c   1.000
_cell.angle_alpha   90.00
_cell.angle_beta   90.00
_cell.angle_gamma   90.00
#
_symmetry.space_group_name_H-M   'P 1'
#
loop_
_entity.id
_entity.type
_entity.pdbx_description
1 polymer ?
#
loop_
_entity_poly.entity_id
_entity_poly.type
_entity_poly.pdbx_seq_one_letter_code
_entity_poly.pdbx_strand_id
1 'polypeptide(L)'
;LTPRLALTMPGQVYRKLGTSVETQLMVFDKVQEDGEMIRATVQDLEEALPFVDAVAANRPETRPAQRAATNPHARSVGPEPVTRKRPVATVAASKSRANAAIPLSFTSLEAPRDNTPVSDIYARYRPQRIEIAGAQEHPTPLVESIAMASVAPPVPSGAASAELRLPARLIEDGHLSEAQLETIIMAHDAHGRDLPGRFAIDDDQTKLTRADDDPDARAYR
;
A
#
# COMPACT_ATOMS: atom_id res chain seq x y z
N LEU A 1 -21.81 17.92 -10.08
CA LEU A 1 -21.70 16.86 -9.05
C LEU A 1 -22.34 17.27 -7.73
N THR A 2 -23.64 17.04 -7.59
CA THR A 2 -24.37 17.19 -6.33
C THR A 2 -24.25 15.89 -5.53
N PRO A 3 -23.86 15.91 -4.23
CA PRO A 3 -23.82 14.70 -3.42
C PRO A 3 -25.23 14.12 -3.23
N ARG A 4 -25.35 12.79 -3.32
CA ARG A 4 -26.55 11.99 -3.06
C ARG A 4 -26.76 11.72 -1.57
N LEU A 5 -25.67 11.64 -0.81
CA LEU A 5 -25.68 11.45 0.64
C LEU A 5 -24.62 12.33 1.29
N ALA A 6 -24.98 12.97 2.41
CA ALA A 6 -24.03 13.40 3.42
C ALA A 6 -24.53 12.93 4.79
N LEU A 7 -23.83 11.94 5.33
CA LEU A 7 -24.14 11.33 6.62
C LEU A 7 -23.09 11.77 7.65
N THR A 8 -23.51 12.52 8.65
CA THR A 8 -22.64 12.99 9.73
C THR A 8 -22.65 12.02 10.91
N MET A 9 -21.47 11.63 11.37
CA MET A 9 -21.26 10.79 12.53
C MET A 9 -20.45 11.57 13.59
N PRO A 10 -20.95 11.67 14.84
CA PRO A 10 -20.20 12.31 15.92
C PRO A 10 -18.89 11.58 16.20
N GLY A 11 -17.87 12.31 16.62
CA GLY A 11 -16.53 11.73 16.86
C GLY A 11 -16.47 10.63 17.93
N GLN A 12 -17.51 10.48 18.76
CA GLN A 12 -17.62 9.37 19.70
C GLN A 12 -17.72 8.00 19.02
N VAL A 13 -18.29 7.93 17.81
CA VAL A 13 -18.45 6.70 17.03
C VAL A 13 -17.09 6.07 16.71
N TYR A 14 -16.10 6.91 16.42
CA TYR A 14 -14.76 6.49 16.00
C TYR A 14 -13.71 6.61 17.10
N ARG A 15 -14.10 6.92 18.34
CA ARG A 15 -13.15 7.09 19.46
C ARG A 15 -12.28 5.87 19.68
N LYS A 16 -12.85 4.67 19.51
CA LYS A 16 -12.10 3.40 19.60
C LYS A 16 -11.03 3.26 18.51
N LEU A 17 -11.22 3.92 17.36
CA LEU A 17 -10.30 3.94 16.21
C LEU A 17 -9.29 5.09 16.29
N GLY A 18 -9.20 5.79 17.44
CA GLY A 18 -8.20 6.83 17.68
C GLY A 18 -8.55 8.21 17.13
N THR A 19 -9.79 8.43 16.71
CA THR A 19 -10.26 9.76 16.27
C THR A 19 -11.48 10.20 17.06
N SER A 20 -11.49 11.48 17.44
CA SER A 20 -12.60 12.12 18.16
C SER A 20 -13.21 13.28 17.38
N VAL A 21 -12.83 13.44 16.11
CA VAL A 21 -13.42 14.46 15.25
C VAL A 21 -14.73 13.94 14.64
N GLU A 22 -15.65 14.86 14.38
CA GLU A 22 -16.84 14.56 13.60
C GLU A 22 -16.44 14.10 12.19
N THR A 23 -17.03 13.00 11.72
CA THR A 23 -16.72 12.38 10.44
C THR A 23 -17.97 12.39 9.56
N GLN A 24 -17.82 12.78 8.29
CA GLN A 24 -18.91 12.78 7.33
C GLN A 24 -18.64 11.77 6.20
N LEU A 25 -19.59 10.87 5.96
CA LEU A 25 -19.61 10.00 4.78
C LEU A 25 -20.40 10.69 3.66
N MET A 26 -19.76 10.91 2.52
CA MET A 26 -20.40 11.52 1.35
C MET A 26 -20.46 10.54 0.18
N VAL A 27 -21.60 10.48 -0.50
CA VAL A 27 -21.75 9.69 -1.74
C VAL A 27 -22.05 10.64 -2.89
N PHE A 28 -21.24 10.53 -3.95
CA PHE A 28 -21.43 11.28 -5.19
C PHE A 28 -21.73 10.30 -6.32
N ASP A 29 -22.81 10.53 -7.05
CA ASP A 29 -23.01 9.83 -8.31
C ASP A 29 -22.22 10.55 -9.42
N LYS A 30 -21.48 9.78 -10.22
CA LYS A 30 -20.69 10.31 -11.34
C LYS A 30 -21.46 10.34 -12.65
N VAL A 31 -22.62 9.68 -12.70
CA VAL A 31 -23.41 9.51 -13.93
C VAL A 31 -24.67 10.37 -13.90
N GLN A 32 -25.21 10.66 -12.71
CA GLN A 32 -26.43 11.43 -12.53
C GLN A 32 -26.15 12.74 -11.79
N GLU A 33 -26.48 13.87 -12.41
CA GLU A 33 -26.21 15.21 -11.84
C GLU A 33 -27.39 15.77 -11.01
N ASP A 34 -28.60 15.22 -11.17
CA ASP A 34 -29.86 15.74 -10.58
C ASP A 34 -30.47 14.82 -9.51
N GLY A 35 -29.65 14.32 -8.60
CA GLY A 35 -30.11 13.52 -7.46
C GLY A 35 -30.51 14.37 -6.24
N GLU A 36 -31.65 14.04 -5.61
CA GLU A 36 -31.96 14.57 -4.28
C GLU A 36 -30.88 14.15 -3.27
N MET A 37 -30.44 15.11 -2.45
CA MET A 37 -29.40 14.90 -1.45
C MET A 37 -30.02 14.49 -0.12
N ILE A 38 -29.72 13.29 0.35
CA ILE A 38 -30.05 12.84 1.70
C ILE A 38 -29.02 13.43 2.66
N ARG A 39 -29.48 14.20 3.66
CA ARG A 39 -28.66 14.70 4.77
C ARG A 39 -29.16 14.10 6.08
N ALA A 40 -28.29 13.41 6.80
CA ALA A 40 -28.65 12.81 8.08
C ALA A 40 -27.48 12.90 9.06
N THR A 41 -27.80 12.97 10.35
CA THR A 41 -26.83 12.80 11.45
C THR A 41 -27.25 11.55 12.21
N VAL A 42 -26.31 10.64 12.43
CA VAL A 42 -26.56 9.34 13.07
C VAL A 42 -25.66 9.15 14.28
N GLN A 43 -26.14 8.42 15.28
CA GLN A 43 -25.41 8.22 16.53
C GLN A 43 -24.46 7.03 16.50
N ASP A 44 -24.72 6.06 15.62
CA ASP A 44 -23.92 4.84 15.44
C ASP A 44 -24.02 4.31 14.00
N LEU A 45 -23.36 3.17 13.76
CA LEU A 45 -23.32 2.53 12.46
C LEU A 45 -24.63 1.79 12.12
N GLU A 46 -25.42 1.39 13.10
CA GLU A 46 -26.70 0.70 12.86
C GLU A 46 -27.73 1.68 12.32
N GLU A 47 -27.78 2.89 12.86
CA GLU A 47 -28.59 4.00 12.35
C GLU A 47 -28.13 4.48 10.97
N ALA A 48 -26.86 4.24 10.58
CA ALA A 48 -26.33 4.61 9.27
C ALA A 48 -26.85 3.71 8.13
N LEU A 49 -27.09 2.42 8.41
CA LEU A 49 -27.38 1.40 7.39
C LEU A 49 -28.58 1.74 6.50
N PRO A 50 -29.75 2.17 7.02
CA PRO A 50 -30.91 2.46 6.19
C PRO A 50 -30.66 3.56 5.16
N PHE A 51 -29.83 4.56 5.50
CA PHE A 51 -29.48 5.64 4.57
C PHE A 51 -28.55 5.17 3.45
N VAL A 52 -27.60 4.28 3.78
CA VAL A 52 -26.70 3.68 2.80
C VAL A 52 -27.48 2.74 1.87
N ASP A 53 -28.37 1.92 2.41
CA ASP A 53 -29.22 1.01 1.65
C ASP A 53 -30.18 1.76 0.72
N ALA A 54 -30.78 2.86 1.18
CA ALA A 54 -31.64 3.70 0.35
C ALA A 54 -30.89 4.30 -0.84
N VAL A 55 -29.61 4.66 -0.67
CA VAL A 55 -28.75 5.16 -1.75
C VAL A 55 -28.33 4.03 -2.69
N ALA A 56 -28.01 2.86 -2.14
CA ALA A 56 -27.62 1.67 -2.91
C ALA A 56 -28.75 1.15 -3.80
N ALA A 57 -29.99 1.10 -3.28
CA ALA A 57 -31.17 0.61 -4.00
C ALA A 57 -31.54 1.49 -5.21
N ASN A 58 -31.22 2.78 -5.17
CA ASN A 58 -31.57 3.75 -6.21
C ASN A 58 -30.40 4.06 -7.17
N ARG A 59 -29.39 3.18 -7.22
CA ARG A 59 -28.22 3.35 -8.09
C ARG A 59 -28.51 2.80 -9.49
N PRO A 60 -28.41 3.62 -10.56
CA PRO A 60 -28.79 3.19 -11.91
C PRO A 60 -27.81 2.20 -12.57
N GLU A 61 -26.57 2.07 -12.08
CA GLU A 61 -25.54 1.20 -12.67
C GLU A 61 -24.63 0.61 -11.59
N THR A 62 -24.63 -0.71 -11.44
CA THR A 62 -23.63 -1.44 -10.65
C THR A 62 -22.39 -1.64 -11.53
N ARG A 63 -21.61 -0.57 -11.77
CA ARG A 63 -20.32 -0.74 -12.44
C ARG A 63 -19.43 -1.63 -11.56
N PRO A 64 -18.84 -2.73 -12.09
CA PRO A 64 -17.85 -3.50 -11.36
C PRO A 64 -16.77 -2.54 -10.85
N ALA A 65 -16.38 -2.69 -9.58
CA ALA A 65 -15.45 -1.79 -8.91
C ALA A 65 -14.16 -1.61 -9.72
N GLN A 66 -14.08 -0.54 -10.51
CA GLN A 66 -12.82 -0.09 -11.07
C GLN A 66 -12.00 0.41 -9.88
N ARG A 67 -10.89 -0.31 -9.63
CA ARG A 67 -9.85 0.05 -8.66
C ARG A 67 -9.65 1.57 -8.67
N ALA A 68 -9.85 2.21 -7.53
CA ALA A 68 -9.56 3.62 -7.38
C ALA A 68 -8.10 3.87 -7.79
N ALA A 69 -7.91 4.73 -8.78
CA ALA A 69 -6.58 5.21 -9.14
C ALA A 69 -5.96 5.86 -7.90
N THR A 70 -4.72 5.49 -7.60
CA THR A 70 -3.94 5.99 -6.47
C THR A 70 -3.84 7.51 -6.51
N ASN A 71 -4.32 8.19 -5.46
CA ASN A 71 -4.18 9.63 -5.30
C ASN A 71 -2.68 10.03 -5.27
N PRO A 72 -2.23 11.00 -6.08
CA PRO A 72 -0.81 11.41 -6.16
C PRO A 72 -0.39 12.41 -5.07
N HIS A 73 -1.11 12.49 -3.95
CA HIS A 73 -0.88 13.51 -2.91
C HIS A 73 -0.62 12.88 -1.54
N ALA A 74 0.36 11.97 -1.47
CA ALA A 74 1.04 11.67 -0.23
C ALA A 74 2.34 12.49 -0.19
N ARG A 75 2.31 13.64 0.49
CA ARG A 75 3.54 14.40 0.79
C ARG A 75 4.33 13.61 1.83
N SER A 76 5.41 12.98 1.39
CA SER A 76 6.46 12.45 2.25
C SER A 76 7.29 13.62 2.81
N VAL A 77 7.21 13.86 4.12
CA VAL A 77 8.19 14.69 4.83
C VAL A 77 9.38 13.79 5.15
N GLY A 78 10.46 13.94 4.39
CA GLY A 78 11.71 13.23 4.65
C GLY A 78 12.47 13.84 5.84
N PRO A 79 13.30 13.07 6.56
CA PRO A 79 14.14 13.60 7.62
C PRO A 79 15.36 14.35 7.03
N GLU A 80 15.70 15.49 7.63
CA GLU A 80 16.95 16.21 7.34
C GLU A 80 18.18 15.46 7.89
N PRO A 81 19.30 15.40 7.15
CA PRO A 81 20.51 14.75 7.61
C PRO A 81 21.31 15.66 8.55
N VAL A 82 21.46 15.25 9.81
CA VAL A 82 22.45 15.85 10.73
C VAL A 82 23.79 15.15 10.54
N THR A 83 24.79 15.87 10.03
CA THR A 83 26.16 15.37 9.91
C THR A 83 26.81 15.29 11.30
N ARG A 84 27.12 14.06 11.75
CA ARG A 84 28.07 13.83 12.85
C ARG A 84 29.26 13.04 12.35
N LYS A 85 30.44 13.66 12.35
CA LYS A 85 31.72 12.97 12.13
C LYS A 85 32.04 12.11 13.35
N ARG A 86 32.25 10.82 13.14
CA ARG A 86 32.86 9.89 14.10
C ARG A 86 34.05 9.18 13.42
N PRO A 87 35.15 8.91 14.13
CA PRO A 87 36.36 8.37 13.52
C PRO A 87 36.14 6.90 13.13
N VAL A 88 36.58 6.57 11.92
CA VAL A 88 36.53 5.21 11.35
C VAL A 88 37.71 4.41 11.90
N ALA A 89 37.43 3.39 12.70
CA ALA A 89 38.41 2.34 12.97
C ALA A 89 38.44 1.38 11.76
N THR A 90 39.64 1.09 11.26
CA THR A 90 39.87 0.13 10.17
C THR A 90 39.54 -1.28 10.63
N VAL A 91 38.51 -1.90 10.04
CA VAL A 91 38.18 -3.31 10.25
C VAL A 91 39.02 -4.16 9.30
N ALA A 92 39.77 -5.11 9.85
CA ALA A 92 40.55 -6.07 9.08
C ALA A 92 39.64 -6.94 8.19
N ALA A 93 40.02 -7.10 6.92
CA ALA A 93 39.26 -7.87 5.94
C ALA A 93 39.28 -9.37 6.29
N SER A 94 38.19 -9.89 6.86
CA SER A 94 37.96 -11.33 6.95
C SER A 94 37.55 -11.86 5.58
N LYS A 95 38.28 -12.84 5.05
CA LYS A 95 37.90 -13.58 3.84
C LYS A 95 36.60 -14.35 4.10
N SER A 96 35.44 -13.81 3.70
CA SER A 96 34.16 -14.47 3.94
C SER A 96 33.51 -14.94 2.64
N ARG A 97 33.43 -16.28 2.48
CA ARG A 97 32.45 -16.93 1.59
C ARG A 97 31.00 -16.58 2.00
N ALA A 98 30.81 -16.10 3.24
CA ALA A 98 29.53 -15.76 3.88
C ALA A 98 28.79 -14.51 3.33
N ASN A 99 29.35 -13.83 2.32
CA ASN A 99 28.71 -12.66 1.68
C ASN A 99 28.29 -12.92 0.23
N ALA A 100 28.30 -14.17 -0.24
CA ALA A 100 27.84 -14.48 -1.59
C ALA A 100 26.36 -14.07 -1.76
N ALA A 101 26.07 -13.24 -2.75
CA ALA A 101 24.72 -12.81 -3.07
C ALA A 101 23.98 -13.97 -3.77
N ILE A 102 22.97 -14.51 -3.09
CA ILE A 102 22.09 -15.56 -3.59
C ILE A 102 20.78 -14.93 -4.09
N PRO A 103 20.08 -15.55 -5.04
CA PRO A 103 18.74 -15.10 -5.44
C PRO A 103 17.78 -15.06 -4.25
N LEU A 104 17.01 -13.98 -4.12
CA LEU A 104 15.89 -13.89 -3.17
C LEU A 104 14.65 -14.48 -3.84
N SER A 105 14.36 -15.75 -3.56
CA SER A 105 13.19 -16.43 -4.09
C SER A 105 12.00 -16.35 -3.14
N PHE A 106 10.80 -16.18 -3.70
CA PHE A 106 9.54 -16.27 -2.98
C PHE A 106 8.51 -17.03 -3.80
N THR A 107 7.47 -17.51 -3.14
CA THR A 107 6.29 -18.11 -3.75
C THR A 107 5.11 -17.19 -3.58
N SER A 108 4.45 -16.83 -4.68
CA SER A 108 3.21 -16.04 -4.63
C SER A 108 2.05 -16.92 -4.16
N LEU A 109 1.25 -16.39 -3.24
CA LEU A 109 0.03 -17.01 -2.76
C LEU A 109 -1.16 -16.53 -3.62
N GLU A 110 -1.85 -17.48 -4.23
CA GLU A 110 -3.05 -17.22 -5.02
C GLU A 110 -4.15 -16.62 -4.13
N ALA A 111 -4.47 -17.31 -3.03
CA ALA A 111 -5.31 -16.80 -1.96
C ALA A 111 -4.45 -16.05 -0.92
N PRO A 112 -4.79 -14.79 -0.59
CA PRO A 112 -4.11 -14.07 0.49
C PRO A 112 -4.25 -14.79 1.83
N ARG A 113 -3.18 -14.75 2.64
CA ARG A 113 -3.24 -15.20 4.03
C ARG A 113 -4.01 -14.19 4.88
N ASP A 114 -4.86 -14.69 5.78
CA ASP A 114 -5.53 -13.85 6.76
C ASP A 114 -4.59 -13.46 7.91
N ASN A 115 -4.57 -12.17 8.23
CA ASN A 115 -3.84 -11.64 9.38
C ASN A 115 -4.78 -11.62 10.59
N THR A 116 -4.46 -12.43 11.60
CA THR A 116 -5.35 -12.68 12.75
C THR A 116 -5.55 -11.41 13.59
N PRO A 117 -6.80 -11.01 13.90
CA PRO A 117 -7.09 -9.93 14.84
C PRO A 117 -6.46 -10.21 16.21
N VAL A 118 -5.77 -9.22 16.77
CA VAL A 118 -5.22 -9.24 18.13
C VAL A 118 -6.00 -8.33 19.08
N SER A 119 -6.88 -7.48 18.55
CA SER A 119 -7.83 -6.62 19.26
C SER A 119 -8.95 -6.19 18.30
N ASP A 120 -9.86 -5.33 18.75
CA ASP A 120 -10.94 -4.75 17.93
C ASP A 120 -10.45 -3.81 16.81
N ILE A 121 -9.18 -3.40 16.83
CA ILE A 121 -8.63 -2.41 15.90
C ILE A 121 -7.33 -2.85 15.22
N TYR A 122 -6.63 -3.82 15.80
CA TYR A 122 -5.35 -4.32 15.28
C TYR A 122 -5.39 -5.82 14.95
N ALA A 123 -4.69 -6.18 13.89
CA ALA A 123 -4.36 -7.55 13.50
C ALA A 123 -2.84 -7.75 13.48
N ARG A 124 -2.38 -8.99 13.66
CA ARG A 124 -0.96 -9.32 13.57
C ARG A 124 -0.48 -9.20 12.13
N TYR A 125 0.51 -8.37 11.88
CA TYR A 125 1.06 -8.20 10.53
C TYR A 125 1.92 -9.39 10.13
N ARG A 126 1.63 -9.93 8.94
CA ARG A 126 2.41 -10.93 8.22
C ARG A 126 2.27 -10.68 6.71
N PRO A 127 3.31 -10.96 5.89
CA PRO A 127 3.16 -10.99 4.44
C PRO A 127 1.98 -11.87 4.00
N GLN A 128 1.00 -11.27 3.31
CA GLN A 128 -0.24 -11.96 2.94
C GLN A 128 -0.18 -12.61 1.55
N ARG A 129 0.68 -12.09 0.66
CA ARG A 129 0.72 -12.49 -0.76
C ARG A 129 1.90 -13.33 -1.16
N ILE A 130 2.91 -13.45 -0.31
CA ILE A 130 4.15 -14.14 -0.63
C ILE A 130 4.64 -14.96 0.55
N GLU A 131 5.33 -16.04 0.25
CA GLU A 131 6.08 -16.84 1.21
C GLU A 131 7.55 -16.87 0.79
N ILE A 132 8.45 -16.59 1.74
CA ILE A 132 9.90 -16.51 1.48
C ILE A 132 10.56 -17.65 2.23
N ALA A 133 11.13 -18.60 1.50
CA ALA A 133 11.74 -19.78 2.09
C ALA A 133 12.91 -19.39 3.03
N GLY A 134 12.88 -19.90 4.25
CA GLY A 134 13.90 -19.63 5.27
C GLY A 134 13.78 -18.27 5.96
N ALA A 135 12.81 -17.42 5.59
CA ALA A 135 12.59 -16.15 6.28
C ALA A 135 12.01 -16.38 7.68
N GLN A 136 12.45 -15.56 8.64
CA GLN A 136 12.01 -15.62 10.03
C GLN A 136 11.01 -14.52 10.35
N GLU A 137 10.14 -14.76 11.34
CA GLU A 137 9.28 -13.71 11.88
C GLU A 137 10.09 -12.54 12.43
N HIS A 138 9.52 -11.33 12.37
CA HIS A 138 10.10 -10.18 13.04
C HIS A 138 10.14 -10.38 14.57
N PRO A 139 11.27 -10.14 15.26
CA PRO A 139 11.42 -10.46 16.69
C PRO A 139 10.46 -9.67 17.58
N THR A 140 10.10 -8.45 17.17
CA THR A 140 9.03 -7.67 17.81
C THR A 140 7.71 -7.96 17.11
N PRO A 141 6.61 -8.25 17.84
CA PRO A 141 5.29 -8.42 17.24
C PRO A 141 4.88 -7.21 16.42
N LEU A 142 4.65 -7.42 15.13
CA LEU A 142 4.14 -6.39 14.22
C LEU A 142 2.62 -6.45 14.16
N VAL A 143 1.99 -5.29 14.07
CA VAL A 143 0.54 -5.15 13.95
C VAL A 143 0.19 -4.14 12.87
N GLU A 144 -0.98 -4.33 12.28
CA GLU A 144 -1.61 -3.39 11.35
C GLU A 144 -3.08 -3.20 11.73
N SER A 145 -3.73 -2.19 11.15
CA SER A 145 -5.17 -2.00 11.38
C SER A 145 -5.98 -3.13 10.76
N ILE A 146 -7.12 -3.51 11.35
CA ILE A 146 -8.02 -4.53 10.78
C ILE A 146 -8.48 -4.13 9.37
N ALA A 147 -8.72 -2.85 9.14
CA ALA A 147 -9.09 -2.35 7.81
C ALA A 147 -7.99 -2.62 6.78
N MET A 148 -6.71 -2.44 7.14
CA MET A 148 -5.59 -2.77 6.25
C MET A 148 -5.45 -4.29 6.05
N ALA A 149 -5.53 -5.08 7.12
CA ALA A 149 -5.44 -6.53 7.05
C ALA A 149 -6.52 -7.17 6.16
N SER A 150 -7.68 -6.54 6.03
CA SER A 150 -8.79 -6.97 5.16
C SER A 150 -8.53 -6.77 3.67
N VAL A 151 -7.54 -5.94 3.30
CA VAL A 151 -7.23 -5.60 1.91
C VAL A 151 -5.84 -6.15 1.56
N ALA A 152 -5.83 -7.29 0.89
CA ALA A 152 -4.59 -7.93 0.52
C ALA A 152 -3.74 -7.05 -0.44
N PRO A 153 -2.42 -6.96 -0.22
CA PRO A 153 -1.49 -6.29 -1.12
C PRO A 153 -1.54 -6.85 -2.56
N PRO A 154 -1.05 -6.11 -3.56
CA PRO A 154 -0.84 -6.67 -4.90
C PRO A 154 0.26 -7.75 -4.87
N VAL A 155 0.18 -8.74 -5.77
CA VAL A 155 1.25 -9.73 -5.95
C VAL A 155 2.43 -9.04 -6.66
N PRO A 156 3.66 -9.14 -6.15
CA PRO A 156 4.84 -8.68 -6.88
C PRO A 156 5.02 -9.50 -8.16
N SER A 157 5.43 -8.85 -9.25
CA SER A 157 5.74 -9.53 -10.50
C SER A 157 7.03 -10.34 -10.34
N GLY A 158 6.97 -11.62 -10.73
CA GLY A 158 8.11 -12.54 -10.59
C GLY A 158 9.30 -12.20 -11.47
N ALA A 159 9.09 -11.42 -12.55
CA ALA A 159 10.13 -11.10 -13.53
C ALA A 159 11.22 -10.18 -12.96
N ALA A 160 10.86 -9.06 -12.33
CA ALA A 160 11.82 -8.19 -11.67
C ALA A 160 12.53 -8.94 -10.53
N SER A 161 11.75 -9.67 -9.74
CA SER A 161 12.23 -10.39 -8.57
C SER A 161 13.27 -11.48 -8.84
N ALA A 162 13.32 -12.04 -10.06
CA ALA A 162 14.30 -13.06 -10.44
C ALA A 162 15.76 -12.55 -10.40
N GLU A 163 15.97 -11.24 -10.55
CA GLU A 163 17.29 -10.60 -10.53
C GLU A 163 17.71 -10.14 -9.13
N LEU A 164 16.77 -10.11 -8.18
CA LEU A 164 17.02 -9.61 -6.83
C LEU A 164 17.89 -10.61 -6.07
N ARG A 165 19.07 -10.14 -5.62
CA ARG A 165 20.04 -10.97 -4.91
C ARG A 165 20.45 -10.34 -3.59
N LEU A 166 20.50 -11.15 -2.54
CA LEU A 166 20.90 -10.74 -1.18
C LEU A 166 21.94 -11.72 -0.61
N PRO A 167 22.83 -11.28 0.29
CA PRO A 167 23.67 -12.20 1.05
C PRO A 167 22.83 -13.23 1.81
N ALA A 168 23.18 -14.52 1.73
CA ALA A 168 22.39 -15.62 2.31
C ALA A 168 22.04 -15.42 3.79
N ARG A 169 23.00 -14.94 4.59
CA ARG A 169 22.85 -14.60 6.02
C ARG A 169 21.69 -13.64 6.33
N LEU A 170 21.29 -12.80 5.37
CA LEU A 170 20.17 -11.89 5.59
C LEU A 170 18.83 -12.63 5.70
N ILE A 171 18.75 -13.81 5.10
CA ILE A 171 17.57 -14.67 5.10
C ILE A 171 17.76 -15.80 6.11
N GLU A 172 18.81 -16.61 5.92
CA GLU A 172 19.05 -17.85 6.68
C GLU A 172 19.29 -17.58 8.17
N ASP A 173 20.10 -16.58 8.50
CA ASP A 173 20.39 -16.20 9.89
C ASP A 173 19.32 -15.25 10.47
N GLY A 174 18.28 -14.92 9.71
CA GLY A 174 17.17 -14.07 10.17
C GLY A 174 17.55 -12.62 10.46
N HIS A 175 18.66 -12.10 9.89
CA HIS A 175 19.02 -10.69 10.07
C HIS A 175 17.95 -9.76 9.49
N LEU A 176 17.21 -10.21 8.48
CA LEU A 176 15.99 -9.57 8.01
C LEU A 176 14.79 -10.49 8.26
N SER A 177 13.73 -9.91 8.81
CA SER A 177 12.47 -10.63 8.96
C SER A 177 11.75 -10.75 7.63
N GLU A 178 10.79 -11.68 7.54
CA GLU A 178 9.91 -11.83 6.37
C GLU A 178 9.21 -10.52 5.96
N ALA A 179 8.80 -9.67 6.91
CA ALA A 179 8.17 -8.37 6.62
C ALA A 179 9.15 -7.37 5.97
N GLN A 180 10.42 -7.40 6.38
CA GLN A 180 11.46 -6.56 5.80
C GLN A 180 11.86 -7.07 4.42
N LEU A 181 11.94 -8.39 4.25
CA LEU A 181 12.19 -9.03 2.95
C LEU A 181 11.05 -8.77 1.96
N GLU A 182 9.79 -8.84 2.40
CA GLU A 182 8.62 -8.44 1.60
C GLU A 182 8.75 -6.98 1.14
N THR A 183 9.13 -6.07 2.04
CA THR A 183 9.33 -4.66 1.69
C THR A 183 10.38 -4.49 0.58
N ILE A 184 11.49 -5.24 0.65
CA ILE A 184 12.54 -5.21 -0.39
C ILE A 184 11.99 -5.73 -1.72
N ILE A 185 11.25 -6.84 -1.71
CA ILE A 185 10.63 -7.42 -2.91
C ILE A 185 9.66 -6.44 -3.55
N MET A 186 8.75 -5.86 -2.76
CA MET A 186 7.74 -4.91 -3.24
C MET A 186 8.38 -3.63 -3.77
N ALA A 187 9.43 -3.12 -3.12
CA ALA A 187 10.17 -1.96 -3.58
C ALA A 187 10.91 -2.25 -4.90
N HIS A 188 11.52 -3.43 -5.02
CA HIS A 188 12.19 -3.85 -6.26
C HIS A 188 11.20 -3.99 -7.42
N ASP A 189 10.05 -4.61 -7.19
CA ASP A 189 8.97 -4.72 -8.18
C ASP A 189 8.45 -3.34 -8.61
N ALA A 190 8.17 -2.45 -7.66
CA ALA A 190 7.73 -1.09 -7.96
C ALA A 190 8.79 -0.33 -8.77
N HIS A 191 10.05 -0.44 -8.40
CA HIS A 191 11.15 0.21 -9.11
C HIS A 191 11.30 -0.33 -10.53
N GLY A 192 11.23 -1.65 -10.73
CA GLY A 192 11.25 -2.27 -12.05
C GLY A 192 10.11 -1.79 -12.96
N ARG A 193 8.93 -1.49 -12.40
CA ARG A 193 7.79 -0.91 -13.13
C ARG A 193 7.93 0.58 -13.47
N ASP A 194 8.79 1.31 -12.76
CA ASP A 194 8.96 2.76 -12.93
C ASP A 194 10.23 3.10 -13.75
N LEU A 195 11.24 2.22 -13.76
CA LEU A 195 12.56 2.46 -14.37
C LEU A 195 12.55 2.63 -15.90
N PRO A 196 11.75 1.89 -16.70
CA PRO A 196 11.73 2.05 -18.16
C PRO A 196 11.36 3.46 -18.62
N GLY A 197 10.77 4.28 -17.75
CA GLY A 197 10.21 5.56 -18.12
C GLY A 197 8.73 5.46 -18.41
N ARG A 198 8.01 6.55 -18.18
CA ARG A 198 6.54 6.62 -18.32
C ARG A 198 6.09 7.86 -19.07
N PHE A 199 7.01 8.51 -19.77
CA PHE A 199 6.74 9.79 -20.40
C PHE A 199 7.20 9.79 -21.84
N ALA A 200 6.30 10.21 -22.73
CA ALA A 200 6.65 10.64 -24.08
C ALA A 200 6.90 12.15 -24.06
N ILE A 201 7.90 12.58 -24.82
CA ILE A 201 8.21 13.98 -25.07
C ILE A 201 7.71 14.28 -26.49
N ASP A 202 6.99 15.38 -26.67
CA ASP A 202 6.58 15.82 -28.00
C ASP A 202 7.79 16.17 -28.89
N ASP A 203 7.57 16.22 -30.21
CA ASP A 203 8.65 16.50 -31.17
C ASP A 203 9.32 17.87 -30.93
N ASP A 204 8.56 18.85 -30.44
CA ASP A 204 9.04 20.19 -30.11
C ASP A 204 9.78 20.27 -28.75
N GLN A 205 9.82 19.18 -27.98
CA GLN A 205 10.38 19.09 -26.62
C GLN A 205 9.79 20.09 -25.61
N THR A 206 8.56 20.54 -25.84
CA THR A 206 7.86 21.51 -24.99
C THR A 206 6.81 20.87 -24.07
N LYS A 207 6.38 19.65 -24.38
CA LYS A 207 5.31 18.97 -23.67
C LYS A 207 5.72 17.56 -23.26
N LEU A 208 5.61 17.31 -21.97
CA LEU A 208 5.74 15.98 -21.39
C LEU A 208 4.35 15.38 -21.20
N THR A 209 4.09 14.24 -21.84
CA THR A 209 2.84 13.49 -21.65
C THR A 209 3.13 12.13 -21.05
N ARG A 210 2.34 11.75 -20.05
CA ARG A 210 2.42 10.41 -19.46
C ARG A 210 1.95 9.37 -20.49
N ALA A 211 2.79 8.37 -20.76
CA ALA A 211 2.60 7.31 -21.73
C ALA A 211 2.98 5.98 -21.07
N ASP A 212 2.08 5.43 -20.26
CA ASP A 212 2.35 4.20 -19.47
C ASP A 212 2.41 2.93 -20.36
N ASP A 213 1.77 2.95 -21.54
CA ASP A 213 1.68 1.81 -22.48
C ASP A 213 2.66 1.91 -23.67
N ASP A 214 3.48 2.96 -23.72
CA ASP A 214 4.42 3.19 -24.82
C ASP A 214 5.77 2.50 -24.53
N PRO A 215 6.21 1.54 -25.37
CA PRO A 215 7.50 0.86 -25.17
C PRO A 215 8.71 1.80 -25.33
N ASP A 216 8.54 2.96 -25.97
CA ASP A 216 9.55 4.00 -26.15
C ASP A 216 9.44 5.12 -25.09
N ALA A 217 8.58 4.95 -24.09
CA ALA A 217 8.47 5.88 -22.97
C ALA A 217 9.84 6.09 -22.30
N ARG A 218 10.12 7.32 -21.91
CA ARG A 218 11.40 7.73 -21.32
C ARG A 218 11.25 8.11 -19.86
N ALA A 219 12.32 7.88 -19.10
CA ALA A 219 12.43 8.37 -17.74
C ALA A 219 12.58 9.89 -17.77
N TYR A 220 11.81 10.60 -16.94
CA TYR A 220 11.99 12.03 -16.76
C TYR A 220 13.29 12.27 -15.98
N ARG A 221 14.26 12.95 -16.59
CA ARG A 221 15.52 13.39 -15.97
C ARG A 221 15.75 14.86 -16.24
#